data_AF-A0A3C1IHM6-F1
#
_entry.id   AF-A0A3C1IHM6-F1
#
_cell.length_a   1.000
_cell.length_b   1.000
_cell.length_c   1.000
_cell.angle_alpha   90.00
_cell.angle_beta   90.00
_cell.angle_gamma   90.00
#
_symmetry.space_group_name_H-M   'P 1'
#
loop_
_entity.id
_entity.type
_entity.pdbx_description
1 polymer ?
#
loop_
_entity_poly.entity_id
_entity_poly.type
_entity_poly.pdbx_seq_one_letter_code
_entity_poly.pdbx_strand_id
1 'polypeptide(L)'
;YVALLNNLGGSTTLEMSVLANELCRSKISAQIGHIIGPAPLMTSLDMHGFSMSLLPVDQAQLDALLAPVAPSAWPGCSVIGDVKTTLMPSGLEIPKYRASDHSATRVLLSAACTALVSAENALNALDAKSGDGDTGSTVKAAVQSLADAIDQLPLADTAELLRAIGSTLSQSMGGSSGVILAIFFSSAGHAAANGKTLSEALISGLERIQDVGGAQLGDRTMIDALAPALDALPHGLVAAAQAARHGADATAQMTRARAGRATYVSASNLVGHNDPGAEAVALLFEHLAKAQ
;
A
#
# COMPACT_ATOMS: atom_id res chain seq x y z
N TYR A 1 -1.92 22.56 -38.93
CA TYR A 1 -1.31 23.50 -37.96
C TYR A 1 -0.26 22.78 -37.13
N VAL A 2 0.73 23.54 -36.67
CA VAL A 2 1.56 23.19 -35.50
C VAL A 2 1.05 23.99 -34.32
N ALA A 3 0.81 23.33 -33.19
CA ALA A 3 0.41 23.99 -31.96
C ALA A 3 1.64 24.24 -31.07
N LEU A 4 1.78 25.44 -30.53
CA LEU A 4 2.73 25.75 -29.47
C LEU A 4 1.96 25.90 -28.18
N LEU A 5 2.22 25.00 -27.23
CA LEU A 5 1.64 25.02 -25.89
C LEU A 5 2.66 25.56 -24.90
N ASN A 6 2.49 26.82 -24.51
CA ASN A 6 3.42 27.55 -23.67
C ASN A 6 2.91 27.64 -22.23
N ASN A 7 3.78 27.33 -21.27
CA ASN A 7 3.56 27.59 -19.86
C ASN A 7 4.00 29.03 -19.54
N LEU A 8 3.12 29.83 -18.95
CA LEU A 8 3.42 31.23 -18.63
C LEU A 8 4.24 31.38 -17.34
N GLY A 9 4.55 30.28 -16.66
CA GLY A 9 5.57 30.19 -15.62
C GLY A 9 5.14 29.37 -14.40
N GLY A 10 3.92 29.62 -13.91
CA GLY A 10 3.43 29.09 -12.64
C GLY A 10 2.55 27.83 -12.74
N SER A 11 2.25 27.33 -13.94
CA SER A 11 1.49 26.08 -14.09
C SER A 11 2.39 24.87 -13.88
N THR A 12 1.86 23.85 -13.21
CA THR A 12 2.58 22.60 -12.96
C THR A 12 2.72 21.78 -14.25
N THR A 13 3.72 20.90 -14.28
CA THR A 13 3.89 19.95 -15.39
C THR A 13 2.66 19.06 -15.59
N LEU A 14 1.94 18.72 -14.50
CA LEU A 14 0.71 17.93 -14.56
C LEU A 14 -0.41 18.69 -15.28
N GLU A 15 -0.67 19.95 -14.91
CA GLU A 15 -1.69 20.79 -15.56
C GLU A 15 -1.36 20.98 -17.04
N MET A 16 -0.09 21.24 -17.37
CA MET A 16 0.34 21.38 -18.75
C MET A 16 0.19 20.08 -19.57
N SER A 17 0.38 18.92 -18.94
CA SER A 17 0.13 17.61 -19.57
C SER A 17 -1.36 17.36 -19.81
N VAL A 18 -2.22 17.76 -18.86
CA VAL A 18 -3.68 17.72 -19.03
C VAL A 18 -4.11 18.63 -20.19
N LEU A 19 -3.58 19.85 -20.28
CA LEU A 19 -3.85 20.77 -21.38
C LEU A 19 -3.42 20.22 -22.74
N ALA A 20 -2.26 19.55 -22.81
CA ALA A 20 -1.81 18.88 -24.03
C ALA A 20 -2.77 17.75 -24.43
N ASN A 21 -3.25 16.96 -23.47
CA ASN A 21 -4.24 15.90 -23.71
C ASN A 21 -5.59 16.50 -24.16
N GLU A 22 -6.07 17.57 -23.53
CA GLU A 22 -7.31 18.26 -23.93
C GLU A 22 -7.20 18.84 -25.35
N LEU A 23 -6.05 19.37 -25.74
CA LEU A 23 -5.80 19.80 -27.11
C LEU A 23 -5.95 18.65 -28.11
N CYS A 24 -5.39 17.47 -27.79
CA CYS A 24 -5.49 16.27 -28.62
C CYS A 24 -6.92 15.73 -28.73
N ARG A 25 -7.78 16.00 -27.75
CA ARG A 25 -9.20 15.58 -27.71
C ARG A 25 -10.17 16.67 -28.16
N SER A 26 -9.67 17.87 -28.44
CA SER A 26 -10.48 19.02 -28.83
C SER A 26 -11.07 18.88 -30.24
N LYS A 27 -12.07 19.72 -30.56
CA LYS A 27 -12.70 19.76 -31.90
C LYS A 27 -11.73 20.14 -33.03
N ILE A 28 -10.58 20.72 -32.71
CA ILE A 28 -9.57 21.17 -33.68
C ILE A 28 -8.41 20.18 -33.82
N SER A 29 -8.40 19.08 -33.06
CA SER A 29 -7.26 18.14 -33.03
C SER A 29 -6.91 17.58 -34.40
N ALA A 30 -7.91 17.24 -35.23
CA ALA A 30 -7.72 16.77 -36.59
C ALA A 30 -6.98 17.76 -37.52
N GLN A 31 -6.91 19.03 -37.14
CA GLN A 31 -6.21 20.07 -37.88
C GLN A 31 -4.77 20.31 -37.36
N ILE A 32 -4.37 19.67 -36.26
CA ILE A 32 -3.09 19.87 -35.59
C ILE A 32 -2.28 18.58 -35.72
N GLY A 33 -1.22 18.60 -36.53
CA GLY A 33 -0.37 17.43 -36.73
C GLY A 33 0.83 17.36 -35.78
N HIS A 34 1.24 18.49 -35.22
CA HIS A 34 2.44 18.59 -34.40
C HIS A 34 2.25 19.56 -33.23
N ILE A 35 3.04 19.35 -32.19
CA ILE A 35 3.09 20.18 -30.98
C ILE A 35 4.53 20.57 -30.64
N ILE A 36 4.69 21.82 -30.20
CA ILE A 36 5.90 22.34 -29.55
C ILE A 36 5.53 22.62 -28.09
N GLY A 37 6.27 22.01 -27.16
CA GLY A 37 5.90 21.97 -25.74
C GLY A 37 5.03 20.75 -25.39
N PRO A 38 4.35 20.74 -24.23
CA PRO A 38 4.25 21.83 -23.26
C PRO A 38 5.60 22.23 -22.63
N ALA A 39 5.92 23.52 -22.65
CA ALA A 39 7.17 24.03 -22.07
C ALA A 39 7.06 25.51 -21.65
N PRO A 40 7.84 25.98 -20.67
CA PRO A 40 7.97 27.41 -20.38
C PRO A 40 8.86 28.07 -21.44
N LEU A 41 8.25 28.63 -22.49
CA LEU A 41 8.97 29.25 -23.62
C LEU A 41 9.00 30.76 -23.49
N MET A 42 7.82 31.37 -23.37
CA MET A 42 7.63 32.80 -23.18
C MET A 42 6.80 33.00 -21.92
N THR A 43 7.50 33.12 -20.79
CA THR A 43 6.87 33.24 -19.47
C THR A 43 6.51 34.69 -19.14
N SER A 44 5.63 34.86 -18.16
CA SER A 44 5.35 36.11 -17.46
C SER A 44 5.64 35.91 -15.97
N LEU A 45 6.93 35.78 -15.64
CA LEU A 45 7.41 35.41 -14.30
C LEU A 45 6.80 34.08 -13.84
N ASP A 46 6.07 34.09 -12.73
CA ASP A 46 5.39 32.94 -12.11
C ASP A 46 3.88 32.94 -12.40
N MET A 47 3.45 33.62 -13.47
CA MET A 47 2.03 33.67 -13.82
C MET A 47 1.48 32.25 -14.02
N HIS A 48 0.47 31.92 -13.21
CA HIS A 48 -0.22 30.64 -13.30
C HIS A 48 -1.21 30.66 -14.46
N GLY A 49 -0.73 30.24 -15.63
CA GLY A 49 -1.52 30.20 -16.86
C GLY A 49 -0.74 29.60 -18.01
N PHE A 50 -1.43 29.47 -19.15
CA PHE A 50 -0.85 28.94 -20.37
C PHE A 50 -1.30 29.77 -21.57
N SER A 51 -0.57 29.66 -22.66
CA SER A 51 -1.00 30.18 -23.96
C SER A 51 -0.90 29.09 -25.02
N MET A 52 -1.82 29.10 -25.96
CA MET A 52 -1.80 28.21 -27.13
C MET A 52 -1.73 29.06 -28.40
N SER A 53 -0.72 28.79 -29.22
CA SER A 53 -0.55 29.43 -30.52
C SER A 53 -0.67 28.38 -31.62
N LEU A 54 -1.45 28.67 -32.66
CA LEU A 54 -1.62 27.78 -33.81
C LEU A 54 -0.98 28.43 -35.03
N LEU A 55 0.01 27.76 -35.61
CA LEU A 55 0.67 28.20 -36.83
C LEU A 55 0.21 27.32 -38.01
N PRO A 56 -0.44 27.87 -39.04
CA PRO A 56 -0.60 27.16 -40.31
C PRO A 56 0.80 26.99 -40.93
N VAL A 57 1.12 25.77 -41.36
CA VAL A 57 2.44 25.44 -41.92
C VAL A 57 2.28 24.76 -43.27
N ASP A 58 3.15 25.12 -44.21
CA ASP A 58 3.48 24.29 -45.36
C ASP A 58 4.60 23.28 -45.02
N GLN A 59 5.01 22.48 -46.01
CA GLN A 59 6.05 21.46 -45.80
C GLN A 59 7.40 22.09 -45.43
N ALA A 60 7.81 23.19 -46.07
CA ALA A 60 9.10 23.83 -45.82
C ALA A 60 9.15 24.45 -44.40
N GLN A 61 8.05 25.04 -43.94
CA GLN A 61 7.92 25.56 -42.59
C GLN A 61 7.92 24.45 -41.54
N LEU A 62 7.25 23.33 -41.82
CA LEU A 62 7.27 22.17 -40.93
C LEU A 62 8.69 21.59 -40.81
N ASP A 63 9.38 21.41 -41.93
CA ASP A 63 10.77 20.92 -41.96
C ASP A 63 11.70 21.84 -41.17
N ALA A 64 11.50 23.16 -41.26
CA ALA A 64 12.25 24.14 -40.47
C ALA A 64 11.98 24.04 -38.96
N LEU A 65 10.74 23.76 -38.53
CA LEU A 65 10.39 23.57 -37.12
C LEU A 65 10.93 22.24 -36.55
N LEU A 66 11.08 21.22 -37.40
CA LEU A 66 11.63 19.91 -37.03
C LEU A 66 13.17 19.88 -37.05
N ALA A 67 13.80 20.87 -37.69
CA ALA A 67 15.25 20.91 -37.81
C ALA A 67 15.94 21.03 -36.43
N PRO A 68 17.08 20.34 -36.22
CA PRO A 68 17.84 20.49 -35.00
C PRO A 68 18.40 21.91 -34.88
N VAL A 69 18.34 22.46 -33.67
CA VAL A 69 18.84 23.81 -33.37
C VAL A 69 19.75 23.77 -32.15
N ALA A 70 20.66 24.75 -32.06
CA ALA A 70 21.59 24.87 -30.93
C ALA A 70 20.94 25.33 -29.60
N PRO A 71 19.92 26.23 -29.57
CA PRO A 71 19.35 26.70 -28.31
C PRO A 71 18.67 25.58 -27.51
N SER A 72 19.13 25.35 -26.29
CA SER A 72 18.59 24.32 -25.39
C SER A 72 17.17 24.60 -24.87
N ALA A 73 16.73 25.86 -24.95
CA ALA A 73 15.38 26.26 -24.57
C ALA A 73 14.31 25.82 -25.59
N TRP A 74 14.72 25.39 -26.79
CA TRP A 74 13.81 24.83 -27.78
C TRP A 74 13.52 23.36 -27.46
N PRO A 75 12.28 22.97 -27.12
CA PRO A 75 11.95 21.61 -26.73
C PRO A 75 11.82 20.66 -27.93
N GLY A 76 11.95 21.17 -29.15
CA GLY A 76 11.63 20.44 -30.36
C GLY A 76 10.16 20.51 -30.75
N CYS A 77 9.87 20.00 -31.95
CA CYS A 77 8.53 19.84 -32.50
C CYS A 77 8.25 18.34 -32.60
N SER A 78 7.15 17.88 -32.00
CA SER A 78 6.77 16.46 -31.94
C SER A 78 5.48 16.22 -32.70
N VAL A 79 5.37 15.06 -33.35
CA VAL A 79 4.12 14.62 -33.99
C VAL A 79 3.08 14.36 -32.90
N ILE A 80 1.85 14.86 -33.08
CA ILE A 80 0.70 14.44 -32.28
C ILE A 80 0.19 13.14 -32.89
N GLY A 81 0.11 12.09 -32.08
CA GLY A 81 -0.36 10.78 -32.51
C GLY A 81 -1.08 10.04 -31.40
N ASP A 82 -1.58 8.86 -31.75
CA ASP A 82 -2.31 8.02 -30.81
C ASP A 82 -1.42 7.49 -29.68
N VAL A 83 -2.02 7.34 -28.49
CA VAL A 83 -1.36 6.70 -27.36
C VAL A 83 -1.09 5.24 -27.70
N LYS A 84 0.19 4.88 -27.80
CA LYS A 84 0.62 3.50 -28.04
C LYS A 84 0.45 2.69 -26.75
N THR A 85 -0.47 1.74 -26.74
CA THR A 85 -0.59 0.76 -25.67
C THR A 85 0.41 -0.38 -25.91
N THR A 86 0.96 -0.90 -24.81
CA THR A 86 1.82 -2.10 -24.84
C THR A 86 1.13 -3.21 -24.06
N LEU A 87 1.39 -4.46 -24.44
CA LEU A 87 0.88 -5.60 -23.69
C LEU A 87 1.50 -5.63 -22.30
N MET A 88 0.70 -5.99 -21.30
CA MET A 88 1.18 -6.17 -19.94
C MET A 88 2.29 -7.24 -19.91
N PRO A 89 3.47 -6.95 -19.34
CA PRO A 89 4.51 -7.94 -19.16
C PRO A 89 4.02 -9.19 -18.43
N SER A 90 4.47 -10.37 -18.87
CA SER A 90 4.23 -11.62 -18.17
C SER A 90 4.78 -11.55 -16.74
N GLY A 91 4.01 -12.02 -15.75
CA GLY A 91 4.41 -12.02 -14.34
C GLY A 91 3.87 -10.85 -13.50
N LEU A 92 3.10 -9.94 -14.10
CA LEU A 92 2.33 -8.91 -13.37
C LEU A 92 0.88 -9.32 -13.07
N GLU A 93 0.51 -10.55 -13.41
CA GLU A 93 -0.82 -11.08 -13.10
C GLU A 93 -0.95 -11.41 -11.61
N ILE A 94 -2.16 -11.18 -11.06
CA ILE A 94 -2.47 -11.57 -9.69
C ILE A 94 -2.38 -13.10 -9.59
N PRO A 95 -1.56 -13.67 -8.67
CA PRO A 95 -1.42 -15.11 -8.53
C PRO A 95 -2.78 -15.77 -8.27
N LYS A 96 -3.09 -16.83 -9.03
CA LYS A 96 -4.25 -17.67 -8.77
C LYS A 96 -3.81 -18.85 -7.90
N TYR A 97 -4.39 -18.95 -6.72
CA TYR A 97 -4.13 -20.06 -5.80
C TYR A 97 -5.07 -21.22 -6.09
N ARG A 98 -4.58 -22.46 -5.93
CA ARG A 98 -5.41 -23.66 -6.09
C ARG A 98 -6.03 -24.02 -4.75
N ALA A 99 -7.36 -23.91 -4.65
CA ALA A 99 -8.09 -24.30 -3.46
C ALA A 99 -7.75 -25.74 -3.01
N SER A 100 -7.54 -25.91 -1.71
CA SER A 100 -7.31 -27.21 -1.07
C SER A 100 -7.89 -27.21 0.34
N ASP A 101 -8.24 -28.38 0.87
CA ASP A 101 -8.87 -28.50 2.19
C ASP A 101 -7.91 -29.08 3.22
N HIS A 102 -7.96 -28.54 4.44
CA HIS A 102 -7.24 -29.03 5.59
C HIS A 102 -7.97 -28.60 6.87
N SER A 103 -8.58 -29.56 7.56
CA SER A 103 -9.52 -29.29 8.66
C SER A 103 -8.89 -28.49 9.81
N ALA A 104 -7.68 -28.83 10.24
CA ALA A 104 -7.00 -28.12 11.33
C ALA A 104 -6.66 -26.68 10.94
N THR A 105 -6.26 -26.44 9.68
CA THR A 105 -5.96 -25.08 9.19
C THR A 105 -7.24 -24.25 9.08
N ARG A 106 -8.33 -24.86 8.59
CA ARG A 106 -9.64 -24.24 8.52
C ARG A 106 -10.11 -23.78 9.91
N VAL A 107 -10.06 -24.67 10.90
CA VAL A 107 -10.46 -24.37 12.28
C VAL A 107 -9.60 -23.23 12.84
N LEU A 108 -8.28 -23.28 12.65
CA LEU A 108 -7.36 -22.24 13.11
C LEU A 108 -7.67 -20.87 12.48
N LEU A 109 -7.83 -20.83 11.15
CA LEU A 109 -8.10 -19.59 10.42
C LEU A 109 -9.48 -19.02 10.77
N SER A 110 -10.51 -19.87 10.87
CA SER A 110 -11.84 -19.43 11.31
C SER A 110 -11.80 -18.86 12.74
N ALA A 111 -11.09 -19.50 13.67
CA ALA A 111 -10.92 -18.99 15.03
C ALA A 111 -10.21 -17.64 15.06
N ALA A 112 -9.17 -17.46 14.23
CA ALA A 112 -8.47 -16.18 14.07
C ALA A 112 -9.41 -15.08 13.55
N CYS A 113 -10.20 -15.38 12.51
CA CYS A 113 -11.20 -14.44 12.00
C CYS A 113 -12.24 -14.07 13.06
N THR A 114 -12.80 -15.04 13.78
CA THR A 114 -13.77 -14.78 14.85
C THR A 114 -13.21 -13.91 15.97
N ALA A 115 -11.96 -14.16 16.39
CA ALA A 115 -11.28 -13.35 17.41
C ALA A 115 -11.21 -11.88 17.00
N LEU A 116 -10.77 -11.62 15.77
CA LEU A 116 -10.53 -10.27 15.25
C LEU A 116 -11.83 -9.53 14.91
N VAL A 117 -12.87 -10.23 14.41
CA VAL A 117 -14.20 -9.63 14.25
C VAL A 117 -14.76 -9.19 15.61
N SER A 118 -14.61 -10.01 16.64
CA SER A 118 -15.12 -9.71 17.98
C SER A 118 -14.41 -8.52 18.65
N ALA A 119 -13.19 -8.20 18.20
CA ALA A 119 -12.38 -7.12 18.74
C ALA A 119 -12.72 -5.73 18.15
N GLU A 120 -13.54 -5.64 17.10
CA GLU A 120 -13.82 -4.42 16.33
C GLU A 120 -14.04 -3.17 17.21
N ASN A 121 -15.03 -3.21 18.10
CA ASN A 121 -15.41 -2.04 18.90
C ASN A 121 -14.30 -1.62 19.89
N ALA A 122 -13.60 -2.60 20.47
CA ALA A 122 -12.53 -2.33 21.42
C ALA A 122 -11.32 -1.69 20.72
N LEU A 123 -10.98 -2.20 19.53
CA LEU A 123 -9.88 -1.67 18.72
C LEU A 123 -10.19 -0.26 18.20
N ASN A 124 -11.41 -0.01 17.70
CA ASN A 124 -11.83 1.35 17.30
C ASN A 124 -11.80 2.33 18.48
N ALA A 125 -12.20 1.89 19.69
CA ALA A 125 -12.17 2.73 20.89
C ALA A 125 -10.74 3.08 21.35
N LEU A 126 -9.77 2.17 21.17
CA LEU A 126 -8.36 2.46 21.42
C LEU A 126 -7.78 3.40 20.36
N ASP A 127 -8.08 3.11 19.09
CA ASP A 127 -7.58 3.89 17.98
C ASP A 127 -8.16 5.31 17.95
N ALA A 128 -9.41 5.52 18.36
CA ALA A 128 -9.99 6.85 18.47
C ALA A 128 -9.25 7.79 19.44
N LYS A 129 -8.40 7.25 20.32
CA LYS A 129 -7.57 8.03 21.25
C LYS A 129 -6.21 8.41 20.67
N SER A 130 -5.69 7.62 19.73
CA SER A 130 -4.32 7.74 19.22
C SER A 130 -4.21 7.78 17.69
N GLY A 131 -5.32 7.76 16.96
CA GLY A 131 -5.43 7.69 15.51
C GLY A 131 -6.79 8.17 15.01
N ASP A 132 -7.29 7.57 13.93
CA ASP A 132 -8.56 7.91 13.26
C ASP A 132 -9.75 7.05 13.69
N GLY A 133 -9.54 6.06 14.57
CA GLY A 133 -10.62 5.29 15.19
C GLY A 133 -11.22 4.22 14.29
N ASP A 134 -10.46 3.73 13.31
CA ASP A 134 -10.93 2.78 12.32
C ASP A 134 -10.20 1.42 12.33
N THR A 135 -9.18 1.24 13.20
CA THR A 135 -8.36 0.03 13.21
C THR A 135 -9.21 -1.25 13.32
N GLY A 136 -10.20 -1.28 14.20
CA GLY A 136 -11.11 -2.42 14.38
C GLY A 136 -11.99 -2.67 13.16
N SER A 137 -12.56 -1.63 12.57
CA SER A 137 -13.37 -1.72 11.35
C SER A 137 -12.53 -2.25 10.17
N THR A 138 -11.30 -1.75 10.05
CA THR A 138 -10.34 -2.11 9.00
C THR A 138 -9.89 -3.56 9.14
N VAL A 139 -9.58 -4.01 10.37
CA VAL A 139 -9.27 -5.41 10.67
C VAL A 139 -10.46 -6.32 10.38
N LYS A 140 -11.66 -5.97 10.84
CA LYS A 140 -12.88 -6.75 10.60
C LYS A 140 -13.16 -6.94 9.12
N ALA A 141 -13.12 -5.87 8.32
CA ALA A 141 -13.35 -5.95 6.88
C ALA A 141 -12.37 -6.94 6.22
N ALA A 142 -11.11 -6.92 6.66
CA ALA A 142 -10.07 -7.77 6.13
C ALA A 142 -10.28 -9.25 6.48
N VAL A 143 -10.58 -9.56 7.74
CA VAL A 143 -10.80 -10.95 8.18
C VAL A 143 -12.15 -11.52 7.74
N GLN A 144 -13.17 -10.67 7.52
CA GLN A 144 -14.43 -11.10 6.92
C GLN A 144 -14.20 -11.51 5.46
N SER A 145 -13.41 -10.75 4.71
CA SER A 145 -13.02 -11.11 3.34
C SER A 145 -12.27 -12.45 3.28
N LEU A 146 -11.41 -12.73 4.28
CA LEU A 146 -10.75 -14.03 4.41
C LEU A 146 -11.72 -15.16 4.76
N ALA A 147 -12.66 -14.91 5.67
CA ALA A 147 -13.67 -15.89 6.07
C ALA A 147 -14.60 -16.25 4.90
N ASP A 148 -15.03 -15.26 4.12
CA ASP A 148 -15.89 -15.46 2.96
C ASP A 148 -15.15 -16.23 1.84
N ALA A 149 -13.83 -16.04 1.74
CA ALA A 149 -12.98 -16.70 0.74
C ALA A 149 -12.45 -18.09 1.17
N ILE A 150 -12.78 -18.58 2.38
CA ILE A 150 -12.08 -19.71 3.01
C ILE A 150 -12.09 -20.99 2.16
N ASP A 151 -13.15 -21.24 1.40
CA ASP A 151 -13.27 -22.42 0.53
C ASP A 151 -12.47 -22.32 -0.77
N GLN A 152 -11.95 -21.14 -1.09
CA GLN A 152 -11.07 -20.91 -2.25
C GLN A 152 -9.59 -20.87 -1.86
N LEU A 153 -9.27 -20.91 -0.56
CA LEU A 153 -7.90 -20.84 -0.08
C LEU A 153 -7.18 -22.20 -0.20
N PRO A 154 -5.85 -22.19 -0.41
CA PRO A 154 -5.03 -23.39 -0.46
C PRO A 154 -4.71 -23.90 0.97
N LEU A 155 -5.71 -24.35 1.73
CA LEU A 155 -5.58 -24.64 3.16
C LEU A 155 -4.55 -25.75 3.50
N ALA A 156 -4.23 -26.62 2.54
CA ALA A 156 -3.26 -27.71 2.69
C ALA A 156 -1.81 -27.31 2.36
N ASP A 157 -1.58 -26.13 1.78
CA ASP A 157 -0.24 -25.63 1.45
C ASP A 157 0.05 -24.35 2.24
N THR A 158 0.91 -24.45 3.25
CA THR A 158 1.24 -23.30 4.12
C THR A 158 1.84 -22.13 3.34
N ALA A 159 2.69 -22.39 2.35
CA ALA A 159 3.37 -21.33 1.61
C ALA A 159 2.40 -20.58 0.71
N GLU A 160 1.56 -21.31 -0.03
CA GLU A 160 0.50 -20.70 -0.84
C GLU A 160 -0.56 -20.02 0.03
N LEU A 161 -0.92 -20.60 1.17
CA LEU A 161 -1.91 -20.02 2.09
C LEU A 161 -1.44 -18.67 2.64
N LEU A 162 -0.21 -18.58 3.10
CA LEU A 162 0.34 -17.31 3.60
C LEU A 162 0.31 -16.24 2.49
N ARG A 163 0.71 -16.57 1.26
CA ARG A 163 0.64 -15.62 0.13
C ARG A 163 -0.81 -15.24 -0.22
N ALA A 164 -1.73 -16.20 -0.17
CA ALA A 164 -3.15 -15.96 -0.40
C ALA A 164 -3.73 -15.01 0.66
N ILE A 165 -3.39 -15.21 1.94
CA ILE A 165 -3.76 -14.29 3.03
C ILE A 165 -3.23 -12.89 2.75
N GLY A 166 -1.93 -12.75 2.41
CA GLY A 166 -1.34 -11.45 2.09
C GLY A 166 -2.03 -10.75 0.91
N SER A 167 -2.37 -11.50 -0.14
CA SER A 167 -3.12 -10.99 -1.29
C SER A 167 -4.52 -10.50 -0.89
N THR A 168 -5.27 -11.28 -0.11
CA THR A 168 -6.61 -10.90 0.34
C THR A 168 -6.56 -9.64 1.20
N LEU A 169 -5.66 -9.59 2.18
CA LEU A 169 -5.51 -8.43 3.07
C LEU A 169 -5.13 -7.15 2.28
N SER A 170 -4.29 -7.26 1.26
CA SER A 170 -3.92 -6.10 0.43
C SER A 170 -5.09 -5.45 -0.32
N GLN A 171 -6.14 -6.23 -0.60
CA GLN A 171 -7.31 -5.79 -1.38
C GLN A 171 -8.46 -5.32 -0.49
N SER A 172 -8.61 -5.92 0.70
CA SER A 172 -9.73 -5.66 1.60
C SER A 172 -9.40 -4.67 2.72
N MET A 173 -8.12 -4.49 3.04
CA MET A 173 -7.67 -3.63 4.13
C MET A 173 -7.11 -2.31 3.60
N GLY A 174 -7.68 -1.19 4.08
CA GLY A 174 -7.19 0.15 3.76
C GLY A 174 -5.94 0.54 4.54
N GLY A 175 -5.32 1.65 4.14
CA GLY A 175 -4.22 2.29 4.86
C GLY A 175 -2.90 1.51 4.82
N SER A 176 -1.95 1.94 5.66
CA SER A 176 -0.63 1.32 5.76
C SER A 176 -0.69 -0.11 6.31
N SER A 177 -1.66 -0.43 7.16
CA SER A 177 -1.82 -1.76 7.78
C SER A 177 -2.04 -2.87 6.74
N GLY A 178 -2.86 -2.61 5.71
CA GLY A 178 -3.08 -3.59 4.63
C GLY A 178 -1.81 -3.91 3.85
N VAL A 179 -1.01 -2.89 3.54
CA VAL A 179 0.27 -3.05 2.83
C VAL A 179 1.29 -3.78 3.70
N ILE A 180 1.41 -3.40 4.98
CA ILE A 180 2.35 -4.03 5.92
C ILE A 180 2.01 -5.50 6.15
N LEU A 181 0.74 -5.84 6.37
CA LEU A 181 0.34 -7.24 6.54
C LEU A 181 0.48 -8.05 5.24
N ALA A 182 0.21 -7.45 4.07
CA ALA A 182 0.46 -8.09 2.79
C ALA A 182 1.96 -8.45 2.61
N ILE A 183 2.85 -7.53 2.98
CA ILE A 183 4.31 -7.76 2.96
C ILE A 183 4.70 -8.86 3.95
N PHE A 184 4.17 -8.82 5.19
CA PHE A 184 4.41 -9.83 6.22
C PHE A 184 4.09 -11.23 5.69
N PHE A 185 2.86 -11.43 5.24
CA PHE A 185 2.35 -12.73 4.81
C PHE A 185 2.96 -13.21 3.49
N SER A 186 3.21 -12.30 2.54
CA SER A 186 3.92 -12.64 1.29
C SER A 186 5.34 -13.14 1.55
N SER A 187 6.06 -12.45 2.45
CA SER A 187 7.44 -12.81 2.81
C SER A 187 7.49 -14.09 3.63
N ALA A 188 6.54 -14.29 4.55
CA ALA A 188 6.39 -15.55 5.26
C ALA A 188 6.09 -16.71 4.29
N GLY A 189 5.19 -16.53 3.32
CA GLY A 189 4.93 -17.54 2.30
C GLY A 189 6.13 -17.80 1.37
N HIS A 190 6.95 -16.79 1.08
CA HIS A 190 8.22 -16.98 0.37
C HIS A 190 9.20 -17.84 1.19
N ALA A 191 9.39 -17.49 2.46
CA ALA A 191 10.22 -18.26 3.39
C ALA A 191 9.76 -19.72 3.52
N ALA A 192 8.45 -19.96 3.69
CA ALA A 192 7.88 -21.29 3.82
C ALA A 192 8.12 -22.15 2.56
N ALA A 193 7.97 -21.58 1.37
CA ALA A 193 8.28 -22.29 0.12
C ALA A 193 9.76 -22.67 -0.02
N ASN A 194 10.66 -21.95 0.65
CA ASN A 194 12.09 -22.24 0.70
C ASN A 194 12.47 -23.16 1.88
N GLY A 195 11.49 -23.84 2.49
CA GLY A 195 11.73 -24.88 3.50
C GLY A 195 11.83 -24.40 4.94
N LYS A 196 11.57 -23.11 5.24
CA LYS A 196 11.45 -22.64 6.62
C LYS A 196 10.17 -23.19 7.27
N THR A 197 10.24 -23.53 8.55
CA THR A 197 9.06 -23.87 9.35
C THR A 197 8.10 -22.67 9.45
N LEU A 198 6.84 -22.91 9.85
CA LEU A 198 5.87 -21.82 10.01
C LEU A 198 6.38 -20.70 10.94
N SER A 199 7.01 -21.06 12.06
CA SER A 199 7.55 -20.07 13.00
C SER A 199 8.68 -19.24 12.37
N GLU A 200 9.66 -19.88 11.74
CA GLU A 200 10.76 -19.19 11.04
C GLU A 200 10.27 -18.35 9.84
N ALA A 201 9.22 -18.80 9.17
CA ALA A 201 8.57 -18.08 8.08
C ALA A 201 7.88 -16.80 8.59
N LEU A 202 7.11 -16.89 9.69
CA LEU A 202 6.50 -15.72 10.31
C LEU A 202 7.54 -14.73 10.82
N ILE A 203 8.67 -15.20 11.38
CA ILE A 203 9.80 -14.35 11.76
C ILE A 203 10.39 -13.63 10.53
N SER A 204 10.53 -14.32 9.39
CA SER A 204 10.98 -13.69 8.13
C SER A 204 9.99 -12.61 7.64
N GLY A 205 8.69 -12.83 7.87
CA GLY A 205 7.66 -11.82 7.63
C GLY A 205 7.81 -10.60 8.54
N LEU A 206 8.08 -10.82 9.83
CA LEU A 206 8.31 -9.77 10.82
C LEU A 206 9.54 -8.92 10.46
N GLU A 207 10.67 -9.55 10.17
CA GLU A 207 11.90 -8.88 9.72
C GLU A 207 11.61 -7.99 8.51
N ARG A 208 10.84 -8.51 7.54
CA ARG A 208 10.52 -7.75 6.34
C ARG A 208 9.68 -6.51 6.62
N ILE A 209 8.69 -6.58 7.51
CA ILE A 209 7.87 -5.40 7.84
C ILE A 209 8.65 -4.38 8.68
N GLN A 210 9.61 -4.82 9.49
CA GLN A 210 10.53 -3.92 10.19
C GLN A 210 11.44 -3.19 9.19
N ASP A 211 11.96 -3.89 8.19
CA ASP A 211 12.79 -3.31 7.13
C ASP A 211 12.04 -2.29 6.26
N VAL A 212 10.81 -2.64 5.83
CA VAL A 212 10.04 -1.80 4.89
C VAL A 212 9.26 -0.70 5.62
N GLY A 213 8.64 -1.04 6.76
CA GLY A 213 7.83 -0.10 7.54
C GLY A 213 8.67 0.79 8.46
N GLY A 214 9.91 0.42 8.76
CA GLY A 214 10.84 1.17 9.61
C GLY A 214 10.54 1.11 11.11
N ALA A 215 9.41 0.52 11.51
CA ALA A 215 9.04 0.34 12.91
C ALA A 215 9.85 -0.79 13.56
N GLN A 216 10.25 -0.58 14.81
CA GLN A 216 11.01 -1.51 15.64
C GLN A 216 10.28 -1.78 16.94
N LEU A 217 10.77 -2.75 17.72
CA LEU A 217 10.31 -2.96 19.08
C LEU A 217 10.54 -1.68 19.91
N GLY A 218 9.50 -1.21 20.58
CA GLY A 218 9.47 0.04 21.36
C GLY A 218 8.90 1.25 20.60
N ASP A 219 8.48 1.09 19.34
CA ASP A 219 7.95 2.20 18.53
C ASP A 219 6.44 2.43 18.68
N ARG A 220 5.77 1.63 19.52
CA ARG A 220 4.33 1.65 19.81
C ARG A 220 3.51 1.25 18.59
N THR A 221 3.63 0.00 18.17
CA THR A 221 2.94 -0.61 17.03
C THR A 221 2.62 -2.08 17.28
N MET A 222 1.97 -2.75 16.32
CA MET A 222 1.74 -4.20 16.37
C MET A 222 3.01 -5.05 16.59
N ILE A 223 4.20 -4.54 16.22
CA ILE A 223 5.48 -5.23 16.42
C ILE A 223 5.76 -5.47 17.90
N ASP A 224 5.31 -4.57 18.78
CA ASP A 224 5.50 -4.67 20.23
C ASP A 224 4.86 -5.92 20.84
N ALA A 225 3.79 -6.43 20.22
CA ALA A 225 3.16 -7.69 20.60
C ALA A 225 3.58 -8.86 19.69
N LEU A 226 3.76 -8.63 18.39
CA LEU A 226 4.05 -9.68 17.42
C LEU A 226 5.44 -10.28 17.59
N ALA A 227 6.47 -9.45 17.75
CA ALA A 227 7.85 -9.92 17.93
C ALA A 227 7.98 -10.86 19.14
N PRO A 228 7.60 -10.48 20.37
CA PRO A 228 7.73 -11.36 21.52
C PRO A 228 6.84 -12.61 21.41
N ALA A 229 5.70 -12.55 20.73
CA ALA A 229 4.87 -13.73 20.51
C ALA A 229 5.50 -14.74 19.56
N LEU A 230 6.13 -14.28 18.47
CA LEU A 230 6.82 -15.17 17.53
C LEU A 230 8.06 -15.81 18.18
N ASP A 231 8.80 -15.07 19.01
CA ASP A 231 9.92 -15.60 19.79
C ASP A 231 9.48 -16.66 20.80
N ALA A 232 8.31 -16.49 21.41
CA ALA A 232 7.75 -17.44 22.38
C ALA A 232 7.01 -18.62 21.73
N LEU A 233 6.66 -18.53 20.44
CA LEU A 233 5.87 -19.54 19.72
C LEU A 233 6.45 -20.97 19.75
N PRO A 234 7.78 -21.20 19.71
CA PRO A 234 8.37 -22.53 19.88
C PRO A 234 8.02 -23.21 21.23
N HIS A 235 7.64 -22.42 22.24
CA HIS A 235 7.20 -22.91 23.55
C HIS A 235 5.68 -23.12 23.64
N GLY A 236 4.94 -22.94 22.54
CA GLY A 236 3.50 -23.15 22.44
C GLY A 236 2.66 -21.88 22.42
N LEU A 237 1.39 -22.01 22.01
CA LEU A 237 0.47 -20.88 21.84
C LEU A 237 0.18 -20.12 23.14
N VAL A 238 0.14 -20.82 24.29
CA VAL A 238 -0.06 -20.17 25.59
C VAL A 238 1.10 -19.23 25.93
N ALA A 239 2.34 -19.65 25.68
CA ALA A 239 3.51 -18.81 25.90
C ALA A 239 3.54 -17.61 24.94
N ALA A 240 3.21 -17.84 23.66
CA ALA A 240 3.07 -16.78 22.66
C ALA A 240 1.99 -15.75 23.04
N ALA A 241 0.83 -16.20 23.54
CA ALA A 241 -0.24 -15.33 24.00
C ALA A 241 0.16 -14.45 25.18
N GLN A 242 0.84 -15.03 26.18
CA GLN A 242 1.37 -14.27 27.31
C GLN A 242 2.40 -13.23 26.86
N ALA A 243 3.28 -13.60 25.93
CA ALA A 243 4.29 -12.70 25.39
C ALA A 243 3.66 -11.55 24.57
N ALA A 244 2.68 -11.82 23.70
CA ALA A 244 1.93 -10.78 22.99
C ALA A 244 1.20 -9.85 23.96
N ARG A 245 0.52 -10.38 24.98
CA ARG A 245 -0.20 -9.59 25.98
C ARG A 245 0.74 -8.63 26.72
N HIS A 246 1.87 -9.14 27.23
CA HIS A 246 2.88 -8.29 27.86
C HIS A 246 3.41 -7.20 26.92
N GLY A 247 3.65 -7.55 25.65
CA GLY A 247 4.06 -6.61 24.61
C GLY A 247 3.03 -5.51 24.37
N ALA A 248 1.75 -5.87 24.22
CA ALA A 248 0.65 -4.93 24.07
C ALA A 248 0.49 -4.03 25.29
N ASP A 249 0.53 -4.57 26.51
CA ASP A 249 0.38 -3.79 27.74
C ASP A 249 1.55 -2.81 27.95
N ALA A 250 2.76 -3.17 27.51
CA ALA A 250 3.92 -2.27 27.56
C ALA A 250 3.71 -1.02 26.69
N THR A 251 2.93 -1.09 25.61
CA THR A 251 2.64 0.06 24.75
C THR A 251 1.85 1.17 25.45
N ALA A 252 1.07 0.85 26.49
CA ALA A 252 0.37 1.86 27.30
C ALA A 252 1.32 2.73 28.12
N GLN A 253 2.55 2.27 28.39
CA GLN A 253 3.57 3.04 29.11
C GLN A 253 4.43 3.91 28.16
N MET A 254 4.27 3.74 26.84
CA MET A 254 5.06 4.47 25.86
C MET A 254 4.48 5.87 25.63
N THR A 255 5.27 6.89 25.97
CA THR A 255 4.87 8.30 25.86
C THR A 255 5.04 8.87 24.44
N ARG A 256 5.61 8.11 23.51
CA ARG A 256 5.89 8.54 22.15
C ARG A 256 5.77 7.37 21.18
N ALA A 257 4.90 7.50 20.20
CA ALA A 257 4.92 6.64 19.01
C ALA A 257 6.00 7.13 18.04
N ARG A 258 6.63 6.20 17.33
CA ARG A 258 7.65 6.50 16.31
C ARG A 258 7.26 6.06 14.90
N ALA A 259 6.11 5.38 14.77
CA ALA A 259 5.52 5.01 13.50
C ALA A 259 3.99 5.13 13.53
N GLY A 260 3.37 5.16 12.35
CA GLY A 260 1.92 5.22 12.18
C GLY A 260 1.30 6.56 12.54
N ARG A 261 -0.04 6.63 12.53
CA ARG A 261 -0.80 7.87 12.81
C ARG A 261 -0.61 8.38 14.23
N ALA A 262 -0.25 7.50 15.17
CA ALA A 262 0.02 7.85 16.56
C ALA A 262 1.19 8.82 16.74
N THR A 263 2.07 9.00 15.74
CA THR A 263 3.14 10.00 15.79
C THR A 263 2.62 11.44 15.82
N TYR A 264 1.38 11.67 15.39
CA TYR A 264 0.76 13.00 15.34
C TYR A 264 0.12 13.43 16.67
N VAL A 265 0.06 12.51 17.64
CA VAL A 265 -0.71 12.68 18.87
C VAL A 265 0.23 12.97 20.05
N SER A 266 -0.23 13.79 21.01
CA SER A 266 0.53 14.14 22.21
C SER A 266 0.68 12.95 23.17
N ALA A 267 1.76 12.95 23.94
CA ALA A 267 2.04 11.93 24.96
C ALA A 267 0.87 11.70 25.93
N SER A 268 0.13 12.76 26.28
CA SER A 268 -1.03 12.70 27.19
C SER A 268 -2.16 11.80 26.70
N ASN A 269 -2.32 11.64 25.39
CA ASN A 269 -3.36 10.79 24.81
C ASN A 269 -2.88 9.34 24.59
N LEU A 270 -1.56 9.11 24.60
CA LEU A 270 -0.97 7.77 24.42
C LEU A 270 -0.88 7.02 25.76
N VAL A 271 -0.50 7.72 26.83
CA VAL A 271 -0.28 7.11 28.14
C VAL A 271 -1.56 6.49 28.69
N GLY A 272 -1.44 5.26 29.19
CA GLY A 272 -2.54 4.50 29.78
C GLY A 272 -3.42 3.76 28.75
N HIS A 273 -3.06 3.80 27.46
CA HIS A 273 -3.80 3.12 26.40
C HIS A 273 -2.88 2.31 25.50
N ASN A 274 -3.19 1.01 25.39
CA ASN A 274 -2.50 0.11 24.48
C ASN A 274 -2.61 0.63 23.03
N ASP A 275 -1.57 0.39 22.24
CA ASP A 275 -1.61 0.54 20.80
C ASP A 275 -2.68 -0.42 20.21
N PRO A 276 -3.58 0.05 19.34
CA PRO A 276 -4.63 -0.81 18.79
C PRO A 276 -4.06 -1.94 17.92
N GLY A 277 -2.93 -1.75 17.23
CA GLY A 277 -2.27 -2.81 16.49
C GLY A 277 -1.70 -3.89 17.39
N ALA A 278 -1.02 -3.49 18.47
CA ALA A 278 -0.49 -4.42 19.47
C ALA A 278 -1.61 -5.17 20.20
N GLU A 279 -2.69 -4.47 20.54
CA GLU A 279 -3.87 -5.09 21.17
C GLU A 279 -4.52 -6.13 20.26
N ALA A 280 -4.65 -5.85 18.96
CA ALA A 280 -5.20 -6.81 18.01
C ALA A 280 -4.39 -8.11 17.96
N VAL A 281 -3.05 -8.01 17.99
CA VAL A 281 -2.16 -9.17 18.03
C VAL A 281 -2.32 -9.95 19.34
N ALA A 282 -2.36 -9.27 20.49
CA ALA A 282 -2.56 -9.92 21.79
C ALA A 282 -3.88 -10.68 21.85
N LEU A 283 -4.99 -10.04 21.45
CA LEU A 283 -6.32 -10.67 21.43
C LEU A 283 -6.37 -11.89 20.50
N LEU A 284 -5.69 -11.82 19.35
CA LEU A 284 -5.59 -12.95 18.43
C LEU A 284 -4.91 -14.15 19.10
N PHE A 285 -3.69 -13.98 19.64
CA PHE A 285 -2.96 -15.09 20.26
C PHE A 285 -3.69 -15.64 21.50
N GLU A 286 -4.30 -14.77 22.33
CA GLU A 286 -5.10 -15.20 23.49
C GLU A 286 -6.30 -16.05 23.09
N HIS A 287 -6.97 -15.70 21.98
CA HIS A 287 -8.10 -16.48 21.49
C HIS A 287 -7.64 -17.84 20.94
N LEU A 288 -6.56 -17.85 20.16
CA LEU A 288 -5.99 -19.09 19.61
C LEU A 288 -5.48 -20.03 20.72
N ALA A 289 -4.89 -19.49 21.78
CA ALA A 289 -4.45 -20.29 22.94
C ALA A 289 -5.61 -20.91 23.73
N LYS A 290 -6.79 -20.27 23.75
CA LYS A 290 -8.01 -20.80 24.39
C LYS A 290 -8.72 -21.86 23.56
N ALA A 291 -8.50 -21.86 22.25
CA ALA A 291 -9.12 -22.78 21.30
C ALA A 291 -8.33 -24.09 21.11
N GLN A 292 -7.20 -24.25 21.80
CA GLN A 292 -6.40 -25.49 21.84
C GLN A 292 -7.04 -26.58 22.71
#